data_AF-A0A3D2PVS3-F1
#
_entry.id   AF-A0A3D2PVS3-F1
#
_cell.length_a   1.000
_cell.length_b   1.000
_cell.length_c   1.000
_cell.angle_alpha   90.00
_cell.angle_beta   90.00
_cell.angle_gamma   90.00
#
_symmetry.space_group_name_H-M   'P 1'
#
loop_
_entity.id
_entity.type
_entity.pdbx_description
1 polymer ?
#
loop_
_entity_poly.entity_id
_entity_poly.type
_entity_poly.pdbx_seq_one_letter_code
_entity_poly.pdbx_strand_id
1 'polypeptide(L)'
;MKLFEKIRQKEKRMPLKRTYYRMLIMLIDVPILLIFIVTLLILNQQFKQKSVENIKQMQQTLITQISSDVDNLSLRMTSMIYANNYEVLNYAAGTDTDDILEKAANRERLNSIENLYLEPNKEVMSFYFLMKDGSYTYMKNYIANDKERFTDTEWYQNAQKIRIRYILEVMIQRKTETFLWAEKVIC
;
A
#
# COMPACT_ATOMS: atom_id res chain seq x y z
N MET A 1 20.46 -24.91 -50.19
CA MET A 1 19.99 -25.70 -51.36
C MET A 1 20.43 -27.17 -51.29
N LYS A 2 21.72 -27.48 -51.11
CA LYS A 2 22.24 -28.87 -51.01
C LYS A 2 21.68 -29.73 -49.85
N LEU A 3 21.19 -29.11 -48.78
CA LEU A 3 20.59 -29.82 -47.63
C LEU A 3 19.25 -30.47 -47.98
N PHE A 4 18.41 -29.77 -48.77
CA PHE A 4 17.10 -30.27 -49.20
C PHE A 4 17.21 -31.40 -50.23
N GLU A 5 18.21 -31.37 -51.11
CA GLU A 5 18.48 -32.48 -52.05
C GLU A 5 18.91 -33.76 -51.33
N LYS A 6 19.73 -33.66 -50.27
CA LYS A 6 20.20 -34.81 -49.49
C LYS A 6 19.06 -35.49 -48.72
N ILE A 7 18.05 -34.73 -48.30
CA ILE A 7 16.82 -35.26 -47.66
C ILE A 7 15.99 -36.03 -48.69
N ARG A 8 15.84 -35.49 -49.92
CA ARG A 8 15.05 -36.09 -51.01
C ARG A 8 15.66 -37.39 -51.55
N GLN A 9 16.99 -37.53 -51.59
CA GLN A 9 17.65 -38.79 -52.00
C GLN A 9 17.52 -39.92 -50.96
N LYS A 10 17.46 -39.58 -49.66
CA LYS A 10 17.33 -40.57 -48.58
C LYS A 10 15.92 -41.18 -48.52
N GLU A 11 14.92 -40.44 -48.99
CA GLU A 11 13.52 -40.88 -49.11
C GLU A 11 13.31 -41.97 -50.18
N LYS A 12 14.11 -41.98 -51.25
CA LYS A 12 13.99 -42.98 -52.33
C LYS A 12 14.43 -44.40 -51.93
N ARG A 13 15.02 -44.60 -50.75
CA ARG A 13 15.51 -45.90 -50.27
C ARG A 13 14.91 -46.33 -48.92
N MET A 14 13.69 -45.92 -48.61
CA MET A 14 12.99 -46.36 -47.40
C MET A 14 12.00 -47.49 -47.71
N PRO A 15 11.93 -48.54 -46.89
CA PRO A 15 10.99 -49.65 -47.09
C PRO A 15 9.55 -49.12 -47.06
N LEU A 16 8.74 -49.54 -48.02
CA LEU A 16 7.40 -49.00 -48.31
C LEU A 16 6.49 -48.87 -47.07
N LYS A 17 6.57 -49.86 -46.16
CA LYS A 17 5.84 -49.87 -44.88
C LYS A 17 6.19 -48.66 -44.01
N ARG A 18 7.46 -48.25 -43.94
CA ARG A 18 7.93 -47.14 -43.11
C ARG A 18 7.48 -45.78 -43.65
N THR A 19 7.41 -45.63 -44.98
CA THR A 19 6.88 -44.42 -45.63
C THR A 19 5.38 -44.26 -45.36
N TYR A 20 4.63 -45.36 -45.40
CA TYR A 20 3.19 -45.35 -45.12
C TYR A 20 2.87 -44.89 -43.69
N TYR A 21 3.51 -45.48 -42.67
CA TYR A 21 3.33 -45.03 -41.28
C TYR A 21 3.76 -43.58 -41.08
N ARG A 22 4.79 -43.10 -41.79
CA ARG A 22 5.27 -41.71 -41.68
C ARG A 22 4.29 -40.70 -42.26
N MET A 23 3.66 -41.00 -43.40
CA MET A 23 2.61 -40.16 -43.99
C MET A 23 1.36 -40.13 -43.10
N LEU A 24 0.97 -41.27 -42.54
CA LEU A 24 -0.19 -41.38 -41.65
C LEU A 24 0.01 -40.59 -40.35
N ILE A 25 1.20 -40.68 -39.74
CA ILE A 25 1.56 -39.91 -38.55
C ILE A 25 1.61 -38.41 -38.87
N MET A 26 2.22 -37.99 -39.99
CA MET A 26 2.19 -36.58 -40.40
C MET A 26 0.78 -36.03 -40.58
N LEU A 27 -0.13 -36.82 -41.15
CA LEU A 27 -1.51 -36.41 -41.37
C LEU A 27 -2.24 -36.10 -40.04
N ILE A 28 -1.90 -36.82 -38.96
CA ILE A 28 -2.53 -36.69 -37.64
C ILE A 28 -1.81 -35.63 -36.79
N ASP A 29 -0.47 -35.66 -36.73
CA ASP A 29 0.30 -34.78 -35.85
C ASP A 29 0.29 -33.31 -36.31
N VAL A 30 0.32 -33.07 -37.62
CA VAL A 30 0.36 -31.70 -38.18
C VAL A 30 -0.88 -30.88 -37.77
N PRO A 31 -2.13 -31.34 -37.94
CA PRO A 31 -3.28 -30.56 -37.51
C PRO A 31 -3.35 -30.38 -35.99
N ILE A 32 -2.93 -31.37 -35.20
CA ILE A 32 -2.89 -31.26 -33.72
C ILE A 32 -1.91 -30.18 -33.30
N LEU A 33 -0.69 -30.19 -33.85
CA LEU A 33 0.33 -29.16 -33.59
C LEU A 33 -0.15 -27.77 -34.01
N LEU A 34 -0.86 -27.68 -35.14
CA LEU A 34 -1.34 -26.39 -35.65
C LEU A 34 -2.37 -25.77 -34.70
N ILE A 35 -3.35 -26.55 -34.23
CA ILE A 35 -4.32 -26.08 -33.23
C ILE A 35 -3.61 -25.66 -31.95
N PHE A 36 -2.63 -26.44 -31.48
CA PHE A 36 -1.86 -26.13 -30.28
C PHE A 36 -1.09 -24.81 -30.37
N ILE A 37 -0.48 -24.52 -31.53
CA ILE A 37 0.23 -23.24 -31.74
C ILE A 37 -0.77 -22.08 -31.76
N VAL A 38 -1.91 -22.23 -32.44
CA VAL A 38 -2.94 -21.18 -32.52
C VAL A 38 -3.52 -20.85 -31.15
N THR A 39 -3.81 -21.86 -30.31
CA THR A 39 -4.32 -21.64 -28.96
C THR A 39 -3.28 -20.94 -28.08
N LEU A 40 -2.01 -21.32 -28.16
CA LEU A 40 -0.92 -20.64 -27.44
C LEU A 40 -0.78 -19.16 -27.83
N LEU A 41 -0.93 -18.84 -29.12
CA LEU A 41 -0.85 -17.45 -29.60
C LEU A 41 -1.98 -16.59 -29.03
N ILE A 42 -3.23 -17.10 -29.03
CA ILE A 42 -4.39 -16.42 -28.47
C ILE A 42 -4.22 -16.21 -26.96
N LEU A 43 -3.79 -17.25 -26.25
CA LEU A 43 -3.54 -17.18 -24.81
C LEU A 43 -2.48 -16.12 -24.48
N ASN A 44 -1.35 -16.08 -25.20
CA ASN A 44 -0.29 -15.11 -24.95
C ASN A 44 -0.76 -13.65 -25.14
N GLN A 45 -1.61 -13.39 -26.13
CA GLN A 45 -2.22 -12.07 -26.31
C GLN A 45 -3.17 -11.71 -25.17
N GLN A 46 -4.02 -12.65 -24.77
CA GLN A 46 -4.96 -12.49 -23.65
C GLN A 46 -4.24 -12.26 -22.32
N PHE A 47 -3.16 -13.00 -22.04
CA PHE A 47 -2.36 -12.82 -20.82
C PHE A 47 -1.72 -11.43 -20.78
N LYS A 48 -1.15 -10.93 -21.89
CA LYS A 48 -0.55 -9.59 -21.91
C LYS A 48 -1.56 -8.48 -21.64
N GLN A 49 -2.76 -8.58 -22.21
CA GLN A 49 -3.81 -7.58 -21.99
C GLN A 49 -4.39 -7.67 -20.57
N LYS A 50 -4.74 -8.89 -20.13
CA LYS A 50 -5.35 -9.14 -18.81
C LYS A 50 -4.39 -8.84 -17.65
N SER A 51 -3.09 -9.13 -17.77
CA SER A 51 -2.15 -8.83 -16.69
C SER A 51 -1.97 -7.33 -16.47
N VAL A 52 -1.93 -6.53 -17.54
CA VAL A 52 -1.83 -5.06 -17.42
C VAL A 52 -3.11 -4.48 -16.82
N GLU A 53 -4.27 -4.96 -17.26
CA GLU A 53 -5.56 -4.50 -16.75
C GLU A 53 -5.79 -4.91 -15.30
N ASN A 54 -5.45 -6.14 -14.92
CA ASN A 54 -5.50 -6.61 -13.54
C ASN A 54 -4.57 -5.82 -12.63
N ILE A 55 -3.35 -5.49 -13.06
CA ILE A 55 -2.42 -4.64 -12.28
C ILE A 55 -3.02 -3.24 -12.11
N LYS A 56 -3.58 -2.64 -13.17
CA LYS A 56 -4.24 -1.32 -13.08
C LYS A 56 -5.44 -1.34 -12.14
N GLN A 57 -6.29 -2.36 -12.21
CA GLN A 57 -7.42 -2.51 -11.31
C GLN A 57 -6.99 -2.72 -9.85
N MET A 58 -5.93 -3.51 -9.62
CA MET A 58 -5.33 -3.68 -8.31
C MET A 58 -4.77 -2.35 -7.79
N GLN A 59 -4.05 -1.59 -8.61
CA GLN A 59 -3.55 -0.26 -8.24
C GLN A 59 -4.69 0.71 -7.92
N GLN A 60 -5.75 0.73 -8.73
CA GLN A 60 -6.91 1.59 -8.50
C GLN A 60 -7.65 1.22 -7.20
N THR A 61 -7.77 -0.07 -6.94
CA THR A 61 -8.36 -0.60 -5.70
C THR A 61 -7.51 -0.19 -4.50
N LEU A 62 -6.18 -0.32 -4.61
CA LEU A 62 -5.25 0.10 -3.56
C LEU A 62 -5.33 1.60 -3.30
N ILE A 63 -5.37 2.44 -4.34
CA ILE A 63 -5.52 3.90 -4.22
C ILE A 63 -6.86 4.23 -3.52
N THR A 64 -7.95 3.60 -3.95
CA THR A 64 -9.28 3.84 -3.39
C THR A 64 -9.36 3.43 -1.92
N GLN A 65 -8.78 2.27 -1.58
CA GLN A 65 -8.69 1.81 -0.19
C GLN A 65 -7.86 2.78 0.66
N ILE A 66 -6.67 3.18 0.19
CA ILE A 66 -5.83 4.17 0.90
C ILE A 66 -6.61 5.45 1.15
N SER A 67 -7.25 6.01 0.12
CA SER A 67 -8.02 7.26 0.26
C SER A 67 -9.13 7.10 1.29
N SER A 68 -9.89 6.00 1.22
CA SER A 68 -10.96 5.70 2.17
C SER A 68 -10.44 5.53 3.59
N ASP A 69 -9.30 4.87 3.78
CA ASP A 69 -8.69 4.66 5.10
C ASP A 69 -8.22 6.00 5.69
N VAL A 70 -7.57 6.85 4.88
CA VAL A 70 -7.19 8.21 5.29
C VAL A 70 -8.41 9.03 5.66
N ASP A 71 -9.48 9.01 4.87
CA ASP A 71 -10.70 9.78 5.15
C ASP A 71 -11.43 9.31 6.40
N ASN A 72 -11.54 7.99 6.60
CA ASN A 72 -12.14 7.41 7.80
C ASN A 72 -11.34 7.75 9.06
N LEU A 73 -10.02 7.65 8.99
CA LEU A 73 -9.13 8.03 10.08
C LEU A 73 -9.26 9.52 10.40
N SER A 74 -9.29 10.36 9.37
CA SER A 74 -9.47 11.81 9.50
C SER A 74 -10.77 12.20 10.19
N LEU A 75 -11.88 11.57 9.79
CA LEU A 75 -13.19 11.83 10.37
C LEU A 75 -13.21 11.40 11.84
N ARG A 76 -12.61 10.26 12.16
CA ARG A 76 -12.49 9.79 13.54
C ARG A 76 -11.62 10.71 14.38
N MET A 77 -10.49 11.18 13.85
CA MET A 77 -9.61 12.14 14.53
C MET A 77 -10.30 13.46 14.80
N THR A 78 -11.02 13.97 13.80
CA THR A 78 -11.87 15.14 13.96
C THR A 78 -12.91 14.87 15.06
N SER A 79 -13.61 13.73 15.02
CA SER A 79 -14.57 13.39 16.07
C SER A 79 -13.91 13.30 17.46
N MET A 80 -12.69 12.79 17.57
CA MET A 80 -11.97 12.69 18.84
C MET A 80 -11.59 14.08 19.39
N ILE A 81 -11.15 14.99 18.52
CA ILE A 81 -10.81 16.36 18.91
C ILE A 81 -12.07 17.12 19.36
N TYR A 82 -13.18 16.97 18.63
CA TYR A 82 -14.38 17.78 18.85
C TYR A 82 -15.38 17.17 19.86
N ALA A 83 -15.39 15.85 20.06
CA ALA A 83 -16.40 15.16 20.89
C ALA A 83 -16.43 15.64 22.35
N ASN A 84 -15.33 16.21 22.84
CA ASN A 84 -15.22 16.69 24.21
C ASN A 84 -14.57 18.08 24.26
N ASN A 85 -15.13 19.04 23.51
CA ASN A 85 -14.72 20.46 23.54
C ASN A 85 -13.20 20.69 23.47
N TYR A 86 -12.49 19.94 22.62
CA TYR A 86 -11.04 20.06 22.45
C TYR A 86 -10.20 19.68 23.68
N GLU A 87 -10.78 19.00 24.68
CA GLU A 87 -10.07 18.60 25.90
C GLU A 87 -8.84 17.72 25.62
N VAL A 88 -8.88 16.89 24.59
CA VAL A 88 -7.73 16.07 24.17
C VAL A 88 -6.50 16.91 23.86
N LEU A 89 -6.70 18.11 23.30
CA LEU A 89 -5.64 19.06 22.99
C LEU A 89 -5.08 19.71 24.26
N ASN A 90 -5.94 19.96 25.26
CA ASN A 90 -5.52 20.48 26.56
C ASN A 90 -4.72 19.44 27.34
N TYR A 91 -5.13 18.16 27.29
CA TYR A 91 -4.35 17.07 27.91
C TYR A 91 -2.99 16.92 27.22
N ALA A 92 -2.93 17.02 25.90
CA ALA A 92 -1.67 17.01 25.15
C ALA A 92 -0.74 18.16 25.58
N ALA A 93 -1.24 19.40 25.60
CA ALA A 93 -0.48 20.56 26.06
C ALA A 93 -0.02 20.42 27.52
N GLY A 94 -0.88 19.89 28.38
CA GLY A 94 -0.60 19.67 29.80
C GLY A 94 0.41 18.55 30.10
N THR A 95 0.93 17.85 29.09
CA THR A 95 2.08 16.95 29.25
C THR A 95 3.43 17.64 29.07
N ASP A 96 3.43 18.87 28.55
CA ASP A 96 4.60 19.71 28.31
C ASP A 96 4.68 20.82 29.37
N THR A 97 4.60 20.39 30.64
CA THR A 97 4.73 21.24 31.83
C THR A 97 5.83 20.68 32.73
N ASP A 98 6.47 21.56 33.51
CA ASP A 98 7.47 21.21 34.50
C ASP A 98 6.85 20.59 35.78
N ASP A 99 5.54 20.77 35.99
CA ASP A 99 4.81 20.14 37.09
C ASP A 99 4.58 18.63 36.80
N ILE A 100 5.29 17.80 37.56
CA ILE A 100 5.25 16.34 37.44
C ILE A 100 3.84 15.78 37.70
N LEU A 101 3.08 16.36 38.64
CA LEU A 101 1.75 15.88 38.99
C LEU A 101 0.74 16.19 37.89
N GLU A 102 0.78 17.42 37.37
CA GLU A 102 -0.06 17.84 36.26
C GLU A 102 0.25 17.03 34.99
N LYS A 103 1.55 16.83 34.70
CA LYS A 103 2.02 16.02 33.58
C LYS A 103 1.52 14.57 33.66
N ALA A 104 1.63 13.94 34.83
CA ALA A 104 1.17 12.56 35.02
C ALA A 104 -0.35 12.43 34.88
N ALA A 105 -1.12 13.34 35.48
CA ALA A 105 -2.58 13.35 35.39
C ALA A 105 -3.08 13.53 33.96
N ASN A 106 -2.47 14.46 33.21
CA ASN A 106 -2.80 14.67 31.80
C ASN A 106 -2.40 13.49 30.91
N ARG A 107 -1.30 12.79 31.23
CA ARG A 107 -0.90 11.56 30.54
C ARG A 107 -1.89 10.42 30.76
N GLU A 108 -2.39 10.24 31.97
CA GLU A 108 -3.40 9.21 32.27
C GLU A 108 -4.71 9.43 31.50
N ARG A 109 -5.13 10.70 31.39
CA ARG A 109 -6.30 11.09 30.59
C ARG A 109 -6.09 10.83 29.10
N LEU A 110 -4.90 11.11 28.57
CA LEU A 110 -4.53 10.76 27.19
C LEU A 110 -4.56 9.25 26.93
N ASN A 111 -3.99 8.45 27.83
CA ASN A 111 -4.02 6.99 27.72
C ASN A 111 -5.47 6.45 27.75
N SER A 112 -6.36 7.07 28.51
CA SER A 112 -7.78 6.68 28.55
C SER A 112 -8.49 6.94 27.20
N ILE A 113 -8.16 8.06 26.55
CA ILE A 113 -8.65 8.40 25.21
C ILE A 113 -8.06 7.45 24.16
N GLU A 114 -6.78 7.11 24.30
CA GLU A 114 -6.12 6.12 23.44
C GLU A 114 -6.88 4.79 23.43
N ASN A 115 -7.21 4.25 24.61
CA ASN A 115 -7.92 2.98 24.71
C ASN A 115 -9.32 3.05 24.08
N LEU A 116 -9.99 4.19 24.17
CA LEU A 116 -11.32 4.37 23.61
C LEU A 116 -11.33 4.51 22.08
N TYR A 117 -10.36 5.22 21.50
CA TYR A 117 -10.36 5.59 20.07
C TYR A 117 -9.32 4.84 19.22
N LEU A 118 -8.21 4.37 19.81
CA LEU A 118 -7.04 3.85 19.10
C LEU A 118 -6.72 2.36 19.38
N GLU A 119 -7.19 1.77 20.48
CA GLU A 119 -7.03 0.34 20.76
C GLU A 119 -7.82 -0.59 19.79
N PRO A 120 -9.04 -0.25 19.35
CA PRO A 120 -9.76 -1.06 18.36
C PRO A 120 -9.08 -1.11 16.98
N ASN A 121 -8.18 -0.17 16.68
CA ASN A 121 -7.53 -0.02 15.37
C ASN A 121 -6.04 -0.37 15.48
N LYS A 122 -5.69 -1.62 15.20
CA LYS A 122 -4.29 -2.10 15.17
C LYS A 122 -3.43 -1.45 14.07
N GLU A 123 -4.06 -0.75 13.13
CA GLU A 123 -3.40 -0.15 11.99
C GLU A 123 -2.67 1.16 12.34
N VAL A 124 -3.10 1.89 13.37
CA VAL A 124 -2.39 3.10 13.84
C VAL A 124 -1.22 2.71 14.73
N MET A 125 0.00 3.02 14.30
CA MET A 125 1.28 2.74 14.97
C MET A 125 1.62 3.77 16.04
N SER A 126 1.53 5.06 15.70
CA SER A 126 1.86 6.18 16.57
C SER A 126 1.01 7.40 16.20
N PHE A 127 0.86 8.28 17.17
CA PHE A 127 0.05 9.47 17.07
C PHE A 127 0.76 10.62 17.77
N TYR A 128 1.05 11.70 17.04
CA TYR A 128 1.76 12.87 17.58
C TYR A 128 0.89 14.11 17.63
N PHE A 129 1.03 14.87 18.70
CA PHE A 129 0.61 16.27 18.78
C PHE A 129 1.85 17.15 18.73
N LEU A 130 1.97 17.93 17.66
CA LEU A 130 3.05 18.91 17.50
C LEU A 130 2.62 20.27 18.06
N MET A 131 3.47 20.86 18.89
CA MET A 131 3.29 22.18 19.50
C MET A 131 4.00 23.27 18.69
N LYS A 132 3.76 24.54 19.02
CA LYS A 132 4.26 25.71 18.26
C LYS A 132 5.76 25.94 18.38
N ASP A 133 6.36 25.53 19.49
CA ASP A 133 7.80 25.51 19.74
C ASP A 133 8.49 24.25 19.14
N GLY A 134 7.70 23.41 18.46
CA GLY A 134 8.13 22.14 17.91
C GLY A 134 8.38 21.08 18.97
N SER A 135 7.96 21.27 20.22
CA SER A 135 7.81 20.14 21.14
C SER A 135 6.69 19.24 20.64
N TYR A 136 6.71 17.97 21.05
CA TYR A 136 5.68 17.02 20.66
C TYR A 136 5.35 16.08 21.80
N THR A 137 4.10 15.65 21.86
CA THR A 137 3.66 14.56 22.74
C THR A 137 3.00 13.48 21.91
N TYR A 138 2.99 12.25 22.42
CA TYR A 138 2.49 11.08 21.71
C TYR A 138 1.40 10.38 22.51
N MET A 139 0.42 9.82 21.80
CA MET A 139 -0.69 9.08 22.41
C MET A 139 -0.35 7.59 22.53
N LYS A 140 -0.09 6.88 21.41
CA LYS A 140 0.05 5.40 21.37
C LYS A 140 1.46 4.86 21.63
N ASN A 141 2.29 4.70 20.60
CA ASN A 141 3.69 4.32 20.77
C ASN A 141 4.61 5.51 20.60
N TYR A 142 5.63 5.59 21.46
CA TYR A 142 6.79 6.44 21.19
C TYR A 142 7.61 5.80 20.08
N ILE A 143 7.68 6.45 18.93
CA ILE A 143 8.64 6.14 17.89
C ILE A 143 9.65 7.28 17.91
N ALA A 144 10.93 6.96 18.08
CA ALA A 144 11.98 7.96 18.02
C ALA A 144 11.99 8.58 16.62
N ASN A 145 11.36 9.74 16.49
CA ASN A 145 11.41 10.55 15.28
C ASN A 145 12.31 11.75 15.56
N ASP A 146 13.24 11.99 14.64
CA ASP A 146 14.08 13.18 14.70
C ASP A 146 13.23 14.41 14.39
N LYS A 147 13.28 15.43 15.26
CA LYS A 147 12.54 16.69 15.13
C LYS A 147 12.85 17.39 13.81
N GLU A 148 14.07 17.22 13.30
CA GLU A 148 14.53 17.79 12.02
C GLU A 148 13.78 17.22 10.80
N ARG A 149 13.13 16.06 10.92
CA ARG A 149 12.50 15.39 9.78
C ARG A 149 11.18 16.05 9.34
N PHE A 150 10.48 16.72 10.26
CA PHE A 150 9.17 17.33 9.98
C PHE A 150 9.25 18.84 9.75
N THR A 151 10.26 19.51 10.27
CA THR A 151 10.43 20.96 10.12
C THR A 151 10.58 21.39 8.66
N ASP A 152 11.11 20.50 7.83
CA ASP A 152 11.38 20.74 6.41
C ASP A 152 10.22 20.32 5.48
N THR A 153 9.15 19.74 6.01
CA THR A 153 8.03 19.31 5.18
C THR A 153 7.10 20.47 4.84
N GLU A 154 6.57 20.47 3.61
CA GLU A 154 5.68 21.52 3.12
C GLU A 154 4.40 21.62 3.96
N TRP A 155 3.88 20.48 4.44
CA TRP A 155 2.68 20.45 5.27
C TRP A 155 2.90 21.08 6.65
N TYR A 156 4.05 20.85 7.29
CA TYR A 156 4.35 21.41 8.61
C TYR A 156 4.55 22.93 8.53
N GLN A 157 5.24 23.39 7.49
CA GLN A 157 5.41 24.81 7.20
C GLN A 157 4.08 25.50 6.88
N ASN A 158 3.18 24.83 6.15
CA ASN A 158 1.86 25.35 5.85
C ASN A 158 0.96 25.39 7.10
N ALA A 159 1.02 24.37 7.96
CA ALA A 159 0.26 24.33 9.20
C ALA A 159 0.68 25.43 10.20
N GLN A 160 1.98 25.77 10.27
CA GLN A 160 2.47 26.89 11.07
C GLN A 160 1.92 28.24 10.62
N LYS A 161 1.78 28.47 9.31
CA LYS A 161 1.24 29.71 8.74
C LYS A 161 -0.25 29.92 9.06
N ILE A 162 -1.01 28.83 9.22
CA ILE A 162 -2.46 28.86 9.46
C ILE A 162 -2.80 29.08 10.95
N ARG A 163 -1.78 29.28 11.82
CA ARG A 163 -1.94 29.54 13.27
C ARG A 163 -2.62 28.38 14.02
N ILE A 164 -2.56 27.18 13.46
CA ILE A 164 -3.07 25.93 14.02
C ILE A 164 -2.28 25.62 15.30
N ARG A 165 -2.98 25.20 16.36
CA ARG A 165 -2.36 24.97 17.68
C ARG A 165 -1.82 23.56 17.84
N TYR A 166 -2.26 22.59 17.04
CA TYR A 166 -1.86 21.18 17.14
C TYR A 166 -1.88 20.51 15.75
N ILE A 167 -0.82 19.79 15.39
CA ILE A 167 -0.79 19.00 14.15
C ILE A 167 -0.80 17.51 14.50
N LEU A 168 -1.61 16.76 13.76
CA LEU A 168 -1.85 15.35 13.96
C LEU A 168 -1.09 14.53 12.93
N GLU A 169 -0.19 13.68 13.40
CA GLU A 169 0.51 12.74 12.53
C GLU A 169 0.19 11.31 12.91
N VAL A 170 -0.19 10.50 11.92
CA VAL A 170 -0.58 9.11 12.11
C VAL A 170 0.23 8.20 11.20
N MET A 171 1.02 7.34 11.84
CA MET A 171 1.71 6.26 11.13
C MET A 171 0.78 5.06 11.02
N ILE A 172 0.58 4.52 9.81
CA ILE A 172 -0.26 3.35 9.57
C ILE A 172 0.62 2.14 9.22
N GLN A 173 0.47 1.01 9.93
CA GLN A 173 1.08 -0.27 9.55
C GLN A 173 0.14 -1.08 8.66
N ARG A 174 0.58 -1.46 7.46
CA ARG A 174 -0.17 -2.40 6.61
C ARG A 174 0.42 -3.81 6.69
N LYS A 175 -0.45 -4.83 6.50
CA LYS A 175 -0.15 -6.28 6.44
C LYS A 175 0.99 -6.72 5.48
N THR A 176 1.56 -5.81 4.69
CA THR A 176 2.60 -6.04 3.69
C THR A 176 3.92 -5.32 4.02
N GLU A 177 4.26 -5.18 5.32
CA GLU A 177 5.55 -4.63 5.81
C GLU A 177 5.93 -3.24 5.26
N THR A 178 4.96 -2.48 4.77
CA THR A 178 5.15 -1.16 4.17
C THR A 178 4.45 -0.12 5.03
N PHE A 179 5.25 0.81 5.57
CA PHE A 179 4.78 1.93 6.38
C PHE A 179 4.18 3.00 5.48
N LEU A 180 2.92 3.38 5.72
CA LEU A 180 2.28 4.49 5.01
C LEU A 180 2.06 5.64 5.99
N TRP A 181 2.52 6.82 5.60
CA TRP A 181 2.25 8.07 6.32
C TRP A 181 0.95 8.65 5.77
N ALA A 182 -0.06 8.77 6.64
CA ALA A 182 -1.30 9.46 6.32
C ALA A 182 -1.29 10.81 7.04
N GLU A 183 -1.31 11.88 6.26
CA GLU A 183 -1.13 13.25 6.75
C GLU A 183 -2.44 14.02 6.57
N LYS A 184 -2.96 14.63 7.65
CA LYS A 184 -4.05 15.59 7.52
C LYS A 184 -3.94 16.70 8.55
N VAL A 185 -3.89 17.92 8.04
CA VAL A 185 -3.93 19.14 8.83
C VAL A 185 -5.37 19.40 9.23
N ILE A 186 -5.70 19.19 10.51
CA ILE A 186 -7.01 19.54 11.07
C ILE A 186 -6.93 21.02 11.49
N CYS A 187 -7.68 21.87 10.80
CA CYS A 187 -7.83 23.30 11.12
C CYS A 187 -8.96 23.50 12.14
#